data_AF-A0A0L0RVU6-F1
#
_entry.id   AF-A0A0L0RVU6-F1
#
_cell.length_a   1.000
_cell.length_b   1.000
_cell.length_c   1.000
_cell.angle_alpha   90.00
_cell.angle_beta   90.00
_cell.angle_gamma   90.00
#
_symmetry.space_group_name_H-M   'P 1'
#
loop_
_entity.id
_entity.type
_entity.pdbx_description
1 polymer ?
#
loop_
_entity_poly.entity_id
_entity_poly.type
_entity_poly.pdbx_seq_one_letter_code
_entity_poly.pdbx_strand_id
1 'polypeptide(L)'
;MYARNMRLAALQSSFVDRAVDTVLHIHRHERPGDILVFLTGSQEIERAVTATEKLDAKLDYRGDVAHYHSKDPDGRRVVGMSVFGLYASLETGQQREIFEPARPGYRKVVFATNIAQTSITIPGIVFVVDCGFVKQKLYDPVTHMDALVVTPISQAAATQRAGHACATTG
;
A
#
# COMPACT_ATOMS: atom_id res chain seq x y z
N MET A 1 11.95 20.30 -21.30
CA MET A 1 10.75 19.56 -20.83
C MET A 1 10.86 18.04 -20.98
N TYR A 2 11.45 17.49 -22.05
CA TYR A 2 11.63 16.04 -22.23
C TYR A 2 12.42 15.31 -21.12
N ALA A 3 13.50 15.91 -20.61
CA ALA A 3 14.31 15.32 -19.53
C ALA A 3 13.58 15.21 -18.19
N ARG A 4 12.52 16.02 -17.96
CA ARG A 4 11.72 16.01 -16.73
C ARG A 4 10.75 14.81 -16.71
N ASN A 5 10.24 14.42 -17.87
CA ASN A 5 9.34 13.27 -18.03
C ASN A 5 10.08 11.92 -17.91
N MET A 6 11.31 11.80 -18.44
CA MET A 6 12.14 10.58 -18.24
C MET A 6 12.53 10.37 -16.76
N ARG A 7 12.80 11.46 -16.02
CA ARG A 7 13.13 11.39 -14.59
C ARG A 7 11.93 10.92 -13.74
N LEU A 8 10.72 11.26 -14.15
CA LEU A 8 9.48 10.86 -13.48
C LEU A 8 9.13 9.38 -13.75
N ALA A 9 9.32 8.86 -14.97
CA ALA A 9 9.11 7.43 -15.26
C ALA A 9 10.11 6.52 -14.52
N ALA A 10 11.37 6.94 -14.40
CA ALA A 10 12.37 6.24 -13.60
C ALA A 10 12.05 6.30 -12.09
N LEU A 11 11.52 7.42 -11.60
CA LEU A 11 10.99 7.53 -10.24
C LEU A 11 9.73 6.66 -10.04
N GLN A 12 8.91 6.47 -11.08
CA GLN A 12 7.70 5.64 -11.04
C GLN A 12 7.99 4.16 -10.79
N SER A 13 8.99 3.59 -11.45
CA SER A 13 9.43 2.23 -11.14
C SER A 13 9.98 2.17 -9.70
N SER A 14 10.76 3.17 -9.30
CA SER A 14 11.47 3.14 -8.01
C SER A 14 10.56 3.20 -6.78
N PHE A 15 9.37 3.82 -6.86
CA PHE A 15 8.51 3.92 -5.68
C PHE A 15 7.69 2.65 -5.43
N VAL A 16 7.31 1.91 -6.48
CA VAL A 16 6.58 0.64 -6.30
C VAL A 16 7.50 -0.37 -5.63
N ASP A 17 8.73 -0.49 -6.15
CA ASP A 17 9.74 -1.39 -5.58
C ASP A 17 10.04 -1.02 -4.12
N ARG A 18 10.26 0.27 -3.84
CA ARG A 18 10.46 0.74 -2.45
C ARG A 18 9.26 0.50 -1.54
N ALA A 19 8.04 0.63 -2.05
CA ALA A 19 6.85 0.35 -1.25
C ALA A 19 6.77 -1.14 -0.89
N VAL A 20 7.05 -2.02 -1.84
CA VAL A 20 7.12 -3.48 -1.62
C VAL A 20 8.24 -3.83 -0.64
N ASP A 21 9.43 -3.25 -0.81
CA ASP A 21 10.55 -3.44 0.11
C ASP A 21 10.21 -2.99 1.53
N THR A 22 9.50 -1.86 1.67
CA THR A 22 9.05 -1.34 2.97
C THR A 22 8.02 -2.27 3.60
N VAL A 23 7.07 -2.81 2.82
CA VAL A 23 6.10 -3.81 3.27
C VAL A 23 6.82 -5.05 3.80
N LEU A 24 7.79 -5.58 3.06
CA LEU A 24 8.56 -6.74 3.48
C LEU A 24 9.40 -6.46 4.72
N HIS A 25 10.00 -5.28 4.81
CA HIS A 25 10.74 -4.85 5.98
C HIS A 25 9.83 -4.84 7.22
N ILE A 26 8.66 -4.21 7.13
CA ILE A 26 7.66 -4.17 8.21
C ILE A 26 7.18 -5.59 8.55
N HIS A 27 6.91 -6.43 7.54
CA HIS A 27 6.48 -7.81 7.76
C HIS A 27 7.52 -8.62 8.55
N ARG A 28 8.81 -8.46 8.22
CA ARG A 28 9.90 -9.22 8.83
C ARG A 28 10.28 -8.75 10.23
N HIS A 29 10.26 -7.44 10.49
CA HIS A 29 10.91 -6.87 11.68
C HIS A 29 9.94 -6.23 12.68
N GLU A 30 8.73 -5.87 12.26
CA GLU A 30 7.78 -5.16 13.11
C GLU A 30 6.73 -6.09 13.73
N ARG A 31 6.20 -5.65 14.87
CA ARG A 31 5.14 -6.35 15.61
C ARG A 31 3.90 -6.67 14.74
N PRO A 32 3.04 -7.62 15.16
CA PRO A 32 1.79 -7.91 14.46
C PRO A 32 0.91 -6.67 14.26
N GLY A 33 0.20 -6.64 13.12
CA GLY A 33 -0.64 -5.53 12.69
C GLY A 33 -0.67 -5.40 11.17
N ASP A 34 -1.80 -4.97 10.62
CA ASP A 34 -2.00 -4.91 9.17
C ASP A 34 -1.40 -3.64 8.55
N ILE A 35 -1.15 -3.69 7.25
CA ILE A 35 -0.44 -2.64 6.51
C ILE A 35 -1.35 -2.05 5.44
N LEU A 36 -1.47 -0.73 5.43
CA LEU A 36 -2.10 0.03 4.35
C LEU A 36 -1.02 0.78 3.57
N VAL A 37 -0.99 0.63 2.25
CA VAL A 37 0.02 1.23 1.38
C VAL A 37 -0.65 2.13 0.35
N PHE A 38 -0.25 3.40 0.26
CA PHE A 38 -0.77 4.33 -0.74
C PHE A 38 0.10 4.35 -1.99
N LEU A 39 -0.50 4.03 -3.13
CA LEU A 39 0.08 4.09 -4.47
C LEU A 39 -0.76 4.94 -5.42
N THR A 40 -0.21 5.22 -6.60
CA THR A 40 -0.77 6.24 -7.50
C THR A 40 -1.90 5.76 -8.40
N GLY A 41 -2.05 4.46 -8.63
CA GLY A 41 -3.00 3.93 -9.61
C GLY A 41 -3.07 2.40 -9.65
N SER A 42 -4.07 1.89 -10.37
CA SER A 42 -4.36 0.44 -10.47
C SER A 42 -3.18 -0.36 -11.02
N GLN A 43 -2.53 0.11 -12.08
CA GLN A 43 -1.38 -0.58 -12.68
C GLN A 43 -0.20 -0.70 -11.69
N GLU A 44 0.04 0.35 -10.89
CA GLU A 44 1.08 0.30 -9.87
C GLU A 44 0.69 -0.64 -8.71
N ILE A 45 -0.59 -0.66 -8.33
CA ILE A 45 -1.14 -1.56 -7.31
C ILE A 45 -1.03 -3.03 -7.73
N GLU A 46 -1.48 -3.39 -8.93
CA GLU A 46 -1.46 -4.78 -9.41
C GLU A 46 -0.02 -5.32 -9.48
N ARG A 47 0.93 -4.48 -9.88
CA ARG A 47 2.37 -4.81 -9.84
C ARG A 47 2.85 -5.03 -8.42
N ALA A 48 2.49 -4.16 -7.48
CA ALA A 48 2.89 -4.29 -6.08
C ALA A 48 2.32 -5.55 -5.42
N VAL A 49 1.04 -5.86 -5.69
CA VAL A 49 0.37 -7.08 -5.21
C VAL A 49 1.12 -8.31 -5.72
N THR A 50 1.31 -8.42 -7.04
CA THR A 50 2.01 -9.56 -7.66
C THR A 50 3.45 -9.69 -7.15
N ALA A 51 4.17 -8.58 -6.98
CA ALA A 51 5.54 -8.59 -6.48
C ALA A 51 5.60 -9.06 -5.01
N THR A 52 4.69 -8.56 -4.18
CA THR A 52 4.62 -8.90 -2.75
C THR A 52 4.28 -10.38 -2.57
N GLU A 53 3.27 -10.91 -3.27
CA GLU A 53 2.91 -12.34 -3.22
C GLU A 53 4.06 -13.25 -3.66
N LYS A 54 4.79 -12.87 -4.72
CA LYS A 54 5.95 -13.64 -5.19
C LYS A 54 7.10 -13.65 -4.20
N LEU A 55 7.31 -12.55 -3.48
CA LEU A 55 8.35 -12.45 -2.46
C LEU A 55 7.91 -13.19 -1.19
N ASP A 56 6.64 -13.10 -0.83
CA ASP A 56 6.01 -13.82 0.27
C ASP A 56 6.20 -15.34 0.16
N ALA A 57 5.90 -15.88 -1.03
CA ALA A 57 6.05 -17.30 -1.33
C ALA A 57 7.50 -17.81 -1.23
N LYS A 58 8.49 -16.91 -1.17
CA LYS A 58 9.92 -17.24 -1.05
C LYS A 58 10.48 -17.01 0.36
N LEU A 59 9.69 -16.46 1.28
CA LEU A 59 10.13 -16.21 2.65
C LEU A 59 10.30 -17.52 3.42
N ASP A 60 11.43 -17.70 4.09
CA ASP A 60 11.51 -18.67 5.17
C ASP A 60 10.94 -18.01 6.42
N TYR A 61 9.66 -18.22 6.67
CA TYR A 61 8.96 -17.63 7.81
C TYR A 61 9.64 -17.91 9.16
N ARG A 62 10.30 -19.06 9.33
CA ARG A 62 10.97 -19.38 10.61
C ARG A 62 12.26 -18.59 10.81
N GLY A 63 12.97 -18.28 9.73
CA GLY A 63 14.26 -17.60 9.77
C GLY A 63 14.20 -16.10 9.51
N ASP A 64 13.33 -15.66 8.60
CA ASP A 64 13.29 -14.29 8.07
C ASP A 64 12.34 -13.37 8.85
N VAL A 65 11.37 -13.93 9.58
CA VAL A 65 10.37 -13.15 10.32
C VAL A 65 10.71 -13.17 11.80
N ALA A 66 11.26 -12.06 12.31
CA ALA A 66 11.69 -11.91 13.70
C ALA A 66 10.58 -12.24 14.71
N HIS A 67 9.34 -11.95 14.32
CA HIS A 67 8.14 -12.13 15.11
C HIS A 67 7.39 -13.43 14.78
N TYR A 68 8.01 -14.39 14.10
CA TYR A 68 7.40 -15.69 13.79
C TYR A 68 6.92 -16.44 15.04
N HIS A 69 7.68 -16.33 16.13
CA HIS A 69 7.32 -16.91 17.42
C HIS A 69 6.37 -16.02 18.24
N SER A 70 6.18 -14.77 17.82
CA SER A 70 5.19 -13.87 18.42
C SER A 70 3.77 -14.27 17.99
N LYS A 71 2.79 -13.78 18.74
CA LYS A 71 1.38 -14.05 18.51
C LYS A 71 0.70 -12.79 17.98
N ASP A 72 -0.11 -12.94 16.94
CA ASP A 72 -1.08 -11.94 16.49
C ASP A 72 -2.07 -11.59 17.63
N PRO A 73 -2.94 -10.57 17.46
CA PRO A 73 -3.92 -10.21 18.49
C PRO A 73 -4.81 -11.38 18.96
N ASP A 74 -4.99 -12.40 18.12
CA ASP A 74 -5.76 -13.62 18.42
C ASP A 74 -4.92 -14.75 19.04
N GLY A 75 -3.64 -14.52 19.32
CA GLY A 75 -2.77 -15.51 19.95
C GLY A 75 -2.08 -16.48 18.98
N ARG A 76 -2.10 -16.21 17.66
CA ARG A 76 -1.63 -17.14 16.61
C ARG A 76 -0.32 -16.68 15.98
N ARG A 77 0.48 -17.63 15.48
CA ARG A 77 1.75 -17.32 14.82
C ARG A 77 1.52 -16.66 13.46
N VAL A 78 2.37 -15.69 13.12
CA VAL A 78 2.38 -15.10 11.78
C VAL A 78 3.04 -16.08 10.82
N VAL A 79 2.31 -16.51 9.80
CA VAL A 79 2.69 -17.58 8.86
C VAL A 79 2.50 -17.20 7.40
N GLY A 80 2.05 -15.97 7.12
CA GLY A 80 1.68 -15.54 5.78
C GLY A 80 1.37 -14.05 5.66
N MET A 81 1.27 -13.57 4.42
CA MET A 81 0.60 -12.31 4.07
C MET A 81 -0.65 -12.57 3.23
N SER A 82 -1.72 -11.82 3.49
CA SER A 82 -2.88 -11.73 2.59
C SER A 82 -2.85 -10.36 1.92
N VAL A 83 -2.63 -10.34 0.61
CA VAL A 83 -2.32 -9.12 -0.15
C VAL A 83 -3.50 -8.72 -1.03
N PHE A 84 -3.90 -7.45 -0.97
CA PHE A 84 -5.07 -6.94 -1.68
C PHE A 84 -4.77 -5.62 -2.39
N GLY A 85 -5.47 -5.37 -3.51
CA GLY A 85 -5.49 -4.08 -4.20
C GLY A 85 -6.82 -3.37 -4.00
N LEU A 86 -6.81 -2.04 -3.80
CA LEU A 86 -8.00 -1.20 -3.61
C LEU A 86 -7.96 0.04 -4.52
N TYR A 87 -8.77 0.03 -5.57
CA TYR A 87 -8.88 1.14 -6.53
C TYR A 87 -10.28 1.24 -7.13
N ALA A 88 -10.59 2.39 -7.74
CA ALA A 88 -11.97 2.78 -8.09
C ALA A 88 -12.70 1.80 -9.04
N SER A 89 -11.99 1.10 -9.91
CA SER A 89 -12.57 0.14 -10.86
C SER A 89 -12.68 -1.28 -10.33
N LEU A 90 -12.35 -1.52 -9.05
CA LEU A 90 -12.42 -2.85 -8.45
C LEU A 90 -13.87 -3.26 -8.22
N GLU A 91 -14.22 -4.52 -8.51
CA GLU A 91 -15.57 -5.03 -8.33
C GLU A 91 -16.01 -5.03 -6.86
N THR A 92 -17.30 -4.79 -6.60
CA THR A 92 -17.86 -4.72 -5.24
C THR A 92 -17.58 -5.98 -4.42
N GLY A 93 -17.55 -7.16 -5.05
CA GLY A 93 -17.22 -8.41 -4.37
C GLY A 93 -15.79 -8.42 -3.81
N GLN A 94 -14.83 -7.98 -4.63
CA GLN A 94 -13.42 -7.89 -4.24
C GLN A 94 -13.19 -6.79 -3.19
N GLN A 95 -13.92 -5.67 -3.28
CA GLN A 95 -13.87 -4.63 -2.26
C GLN A 95 -14.31 -5.15 -0.88
N ARG A 96 -15.34 -6.00 -0.82
CA ARG A 96 -15.83 -6.58 0.44
C ARG A 96 -14.78 -7.45 1.13
N GLU A 97 -14.05 -8.26 0.37
CA GLU A 97 -13.01 -9.14 0.91
C GLU A 97 -11.93 -8.38 1.70
N ILE A 98 -11.65 -7.13 1.33
CA ILE A 98 -10.67 -6.27 2.00
C ILE A 98 -11.14 -5.89 3.42
N PHE A 99 -12.45 -5.78 3.64
CA PHE A 99 -13.04 -5.45 4.94
C PHE A 99 -13.19 -6.67 5.85
N GLU A 100 -13.20 -7.88 5.29
CA GLU A 100 -13.22 -9.11 6.07
C GLU A 100 -11.89 -9.33 6.81
N PRO A 101 -11.89 -9.92 8.01
CA PRO A 101 -10.66 -10.26 8.72
C PRO A 101 -9.73 -11.12 7.85
N ALA A 102 -8.42 -10.87 7.94
CA ALA A 102 -7.45 -11.72 7.27
C ALA A 102 -7.51 -13.15 7.83
N ARG A 103 -7.00 -14.10 7.04
CA ARG A 103 -6.89 -15.49 7.48
C ARG A 103 -6.10 -15.55 8.80
N PRO A 104 -6.50 -16.39 9.77
CA PRO A 104 -5.77 -16.58 11.01
C PRO A 104 -4.25 -16.75 10.81
N GLY A 105 -3.44 -15.92 11.48
CA GLY A 105 -1.97 -15.95 11.35
C GLY A 105 -1.43 -15.29 10.07
N TYR A 106 -2.25 -14.65 9.25
CA TYR A 106 -1.81 -13.90 8.08
C TYR A 106 -1.89 -12.40 8.38
N ARG A 107 -0.84 -11.66 8.02
CA ARG A 107 -0.88 -10.19 8.03
C ARG A 107 -1.62 -9.68 6.81
N LYS A 108 -2.61 -8.80 6.96
CA LYS A 108 -3.25 -8.14 5.81
C LYS A 108 -2.36 -7.03 5.27
N VAL A 109 -2.21 -6.97 3.96
CA VAL A 109 -1.54 -5.89 3.24
C VAL A 109 -2.48 -5.37 2.18
N VAL A 110 -2.82 -4.08 2.24
CA VAL A 110 -3.75 -3.45 1.30
C VAL A 110 -3.03 -2.33 0.55
N PHE A 111 -2.86 -2.47 -0.76
CA PHE A 111 -2.35 -1.43 -1.65
C PHE A 111 -3.52 -0.62 -2.21
N ALA A 112 -3.64 0.65 -1.84
CA ALA A 112 -4.76 1.50 -2.16
C ALA A 112 -4.37 2.76 -2.94
N THR A 113 -5.29 3.27 -3.77
CA THR A 113 -5.17 4.61 -4.35
C THR A 113 -5.70 5.69 -3.41
N ASN A 114 -5.33 6.94 -3.69
CA ASN A 114 -5.82 8.12 -2.98
C ASN A 114 -7.35 8.32 -3.04
N ILE A 115 -8.06 7.65 -3.96
CA ILE A 115 -9.53 7.68 -4.00
C ILE A 115 -10.12 7.00 -2.75
N ALA A 116 -9.36 6.12 -2.09
CA ALA A 116 -9.74 5.52 -0.81
C ALA A 116 -9.52 6.45 0.41
N GLN A 117 -8.91 7.64 0.26
CA GLN A 117 -8.54 8.52 1.38
C GLN A 117 -9.74 9.01 2.22
N THR A 118 -10.94 9.08 1.66
CA THR A 118 -12.03 9.85 2.27
C THR A 118 -13.16 9.05 2.92
N SER A 119 -13.13 7.71 2.93
CA SER A 119 -14.25 6.98 3.58
C SER A 119 -14.00 5.52 3.99
N ILE A 120 -12.78 5.00 3.91
CA ILE A 120 -12.52 3.57 4.11
C ILE A 120 -11.65 3.35 5.35
N THR A 121 -12.30 2.96 6.45
CA THR A 121 -11.63 2.43 7.64
C THR A 121 -11.48 0.93 7.47
N ILE A 122 -10.25 0.45 7.25
CA ILE A 122 -9.95 -0.98 7.25
C ILE A 122 -9.58 -1.35 8.68
N PRO A 123 -10.32 -2.25 9.34
CA PRO A 123 -10.00 -2.68 10.69
C PRO A 123 -8.65 -3.41 10.70
N GLY A 124 -7.88 -3.25 11.78
CA GLY A 124 -6.61 -3.95 11.98
C GLY A 124 -5.37 -3.26 11.40
N ILE A 125 -5.53 -2.16 10.64
CA ILE A 125 -4.39 -1.38 10.14
C ILE A 125 -3.61 -0.78 11.32
N VAL A 126 -2.33 -1.12 11.41
CA VAL A 126 -1.37 -0.57 12.40
C VAL A 126 -0.27 0.22 11.71
N PHE A 127 0.03 -0.12 10.45
CA PHE A 127 1.09 0.50 9.68
C PHE A 127 0.53 1.16 8.42
N VAL A 128 0.98 2.38 8.15
CA VAL A 128 0.68 3.09 6.90
C VAL A 128 1.99 3.39 6.18
N VAL A 129 2.09 2.97 4.92
CA VAL A 129 3.19 3.28 4.01
C VAL A 129 2.67 4.20 2.93
N ASP A 130 3.32 5.35 2.74
CA ASP A 130 2.95 6.30 1.70
C ASP A 130 4.14 6.56 0.78
N CYS A 131 3.93 6.41 -0.53
CA CYS A 131 4.95 6.75 -1.52
C CYS A 131 5.18 8.27 -1.62
N GLY A 132 4.27 9.10 -1.10
CA GLY A 132 4.39 10.56 -1.10
C GLY A 132 4.01 11.21 -2.43
N PHE A 133 3.41 10.46 -3.37
CA PHE A 133 3.05 10.94 -4.70
C PHE A 133 1.55 10.75 -5.01
N VAL A 134 1.03 11.55 -5.93
CA VAL A 134 -0.34 11.50 -6.43
C VAL A 134 -0.37 11.77 -7.94
N LYS A 135 -1.29 11.13 -8.67
CA LYS A 135 -1.62 11.50 -10.05
C LYS A 135 -2.62 12.65 -10.02
N GLN A 136 -2.24 13.81 -10.56
CA GLN A 136 -3.11 14.97 -10.71
C GLN A 136 -3.30 15.31 -12.19
N LYS A 137 -4.52 15.72 -12.55
CA LYS A 137 -4.80 16.27 -13.87
C LYS A 137 -4.21 17.68 -13.93
N LEU A 138 -3.27 17.93 -14.83
CA LEU A 138 -2.71 19.23 -15.12
C LEU A 138 -3.22 19.68 -16.48
N TYR A 139 -3.85 20.86 -16.51
CA TYR A 139 -4.25 21.51 -17.75
C TYR A 139 -3.06 22.26 -18.36
N ASP A 140 -2.75 21.99 -19.62
CA ASP A 140 -1.79 22.77 -20.39
C ASP A 140 -2.53 23.85 -21.21
N PRO A 141 -2.39 25.13 -20.84
CA PRO A 141 -3.09 26.21 -21.52
C PRO A 141 -2.57 26.49 -22.94
N VAL A 142 -1.40 25.96 -23.32
CA VAL A 142 -0.82 26.14 -24.65
C VAL A 142 -1.35 25.08 -25.61
N THR A 143 -1.47 23.83 -25.16
CA THR A 143 -1.97 22.73 -25.98
C THR A 143 -3.48 22.51 -25.84
N HIS A 144 -4.12 23.18 -24.88
CA HIS A 144 -5.53 23.00 -24.48
C HIS A 144 -5.87 21.55 -24.13
N MET A 145 -4.89 20.77 -23.68
CA MET A 145 -5.04 19.36 -23.33
C MET A 145 -4.80 19.14 -21.84
N ASP A 146 -5.49 18.14 -21.31
CA ASP A 146 -5.24 17.65 -19.97
C ASP A 146 -4.21 16.52 -19.98
N ALA A 147 -3.22 16.60 -19.09
CA ALA A 147 -2.27 15.53 -18.84
C ALA A 147 -2.39 15.02 -17.40
N LEU A 148 -2.26 13.70 -17.20
CA LEU A 148 -2.11 13.13 -15.86
C LEU A 148 -0.62 13.10 -15.49
N VAL A 149 -0.24 13.89 -14.48
CA VAL A 149 1.14 14.00 -14.03
C VAL A 149 1.26 13.51 -12.59
N VAL A 150 2.31 12.76 -12.30
CA VAL A 150 2.65 12.37 -10.92
C VAL A 150 3.36 13.53 -10.23
N THR A 151 2.79 14.00 -9.12
CA THR A 151 3.30 15.10 -8.31
C THR A 151 3.45 14.66 -6.84
N PRO A 152 4.33 15.29 -6.05
CA PRO A 152 4.38 15.07 -4.60
C PRO A 152 3.06 15.48 -3.94
N ILE A 153 2.67 14.79 -2.88
CA ILE A 153 1.51 15.17 -2.07
C ILE A 153 1.82 16.40 -1.20
N SER A 154 0.77 17.15 -0.84
CA SER A 154 0.91 18.23 0.13
C SER A 154 1.20 17.69 1.54
N GLN A 155 1.81 18.51 2.39
CA GLN A 155 2.05 18.15 3.80
C GLN A 155 0.74 17.80 4.53
N ALA A 156 -0.36 18.52 4.25
CA ALA A 156 -1.67 18.22 4.83
C ALA A 156 -2.19 16.83 4.43
N ALA A 157 -2.00 16.43 3.17
CA ALA A 157 -2.37 15.09 2.69
C ALA A 157 -1.51 14.00 3.35
N ALA A 158 -0.22 14.25 3.56
CA ALA A 158 0.66 13.34 4.29
C ALA A 158 0.20 13.14 5.76
N THR A 159 -0.15 14.23 6.45
CA THR A 159 -0.65 14.17 7.83
C THR A 159 -1.97 13.39 7.93
N GLN A 160 -2.91 13.63 7.01
CA GLN A 160 -4.17 12.88 6.98
C GLN A 160 -3.93 11.38 6.80
N ARG A 161 -2.97 11.01 5.95
CA ARG A 161 -2.64 9.61 5.69
C ARG A 161 -2.02 8.91 6.88
N ALA A 162 -1.10 9.59 7.57
CA ALA A 162 -0.55 9.10 8.84
C ALA A 162 -1.65 8.87 9.89
N GLY A 163 -2.71 9.68 9.87
CA GLY A 163 -3.88 9.51 10.74
C GLY A 163 -4.63 8.18 10.59
N HIS A 164 -4.53 7.50 9.44
CA HIS A 164 -5.19 6.20 9.23
C HIS A 164 -4.57 5.06 10.06
N ALA A 165 -3.31 5.17 10.46
CA ALA A 165 -2.68 4.22 11.39
C ALA A 165 -3.14 4.43 12.83
N CYS A 166 -3.62 5.64 13.17
CA CYS A 166 -3.97 6.01 14.53
C CYS A 166 -5.45 5.73 14.87
N ALA A 167 -6.33 5.64 13.88
CA ALA A 167 -7.78 5.44 14.07
C ALA A 167 -8.16 4.07 14.67
N THR A 168 -7.21 3.15 14.78
CA THR A 168 -7.37 1.75 15.25
C THR A 168 -6.88 1.53 16.69
N THR A 169 -6.44 2.57 17.41
CA THR A 169 -6.09 2.48 18.83
C THR A 169 -7.21 3.08 19.67
N GLY A 170 -8.26 2.30 19.91
CA GLY A 170 -9.42 2.66 20.74
C GLY A 170 -10.03 1.41 21.36
#